data_AF-A0A7X8A9V8-F1
#
_entry.id   AF-A0A7X8A9V8-F1
#
_cell.length_a   1.000
_cell.length_b   1.000
_cell.length_c   1.000
_cell.angle_alpha   90.00
_cell.angle_beta   90.00
_cell.angle_gamma   90.00
#
_symmetry.space_group_name_H-M   'P 1'
#
loop_
_entity.id
_entity.type
_entity.pdbx_description
1 polymer ?
#
loop_
_entity_poly.entity_id
_entity_poly.type
_entity_poly.pdbx_seq_one_letter_code
_entity_poly.pdbx_strand_id
1 'polypeptide(L)'
;MLAISPEALEIIRAESRPVYLDMPPHIKGGCCVNLQECPTVRFGVPHDPENYVQKEVQGIPLLLPRRFPMDRDLTITVSSFLGMKRVVLEGWCPI
;
A
#
# COMPACT_ATOMS: atom_id res chain seq x y z
N MET A 1 13.04 -0.53 0.98
CA MET A 1 12.63 -1.14 -0.31
C MET A 1 11.25 -1.78 -0.19
N LEU A 2 10.33 -1.56 -1.14
CA LEU A 2 9.00 -2.20 -1.15
C LEU A 2 9.06 -3.63 -1.70
N ALA A 3 8.54 -4.60 -0.96
CA ALA A 3 8.42 -6.00 -1.36
C ALA A 3 6.96 -6.49 -1.33
N ILE A 4 6.69 -7.62 -1.98
CA ILE A 4 5.42 -8.32 -2.00
C ILE A 4 5.68 -9.78 -1.60
N SER A 5 4.97 -10.27 -0.59
CA SER A 5 5.07 -11.65 -0.14
C SER A 5 4.54 -12.63 -1.20
N PRO A 6 5.01 -13.89 -1.23
CA PRO A 6 4.49 -14.89 -2.16
C PRO A 6 2.97 -15.06 -2.08
N GLU A 7 2.40 -15.04 -0.88
CA GLU A 7 0.96 -15.20 -0.67
C GLU A 7 0.18 -14.00 -1.21
N ALA A 8 0.71 -12.78 -1.05
CA ALA A 8 0.09 -11.58 -1.60
C ALA A 8 0.20 -11.54 -3.13
N LEU A 9 1.31 -12.01 -3.71
CA LEU A 9 1.49 -12.13 -5.16
C LEU A 9 0.40 -13.02 -5.78
N GLU A 10 0.09 -14.16 -5.16
CA GLU A 10 -0.96 -15.07 -5.64
C GLU A 10 -2.34 -14.39 -5.64
N ILE A 11 -2.69 -13.68 -4.57
CA ILE A 11 -3.97 -12.94 -4.50
C ILE A 11 -4.03 -11.83 -5.55
N ILE A 12 -2.95 -11.06 -5.69
CA ILE A 12 -2.89 -9.92 -6.63
C ILE A 12 -3.02 -10.41 -8.07
N ARG A 13 -2.34 -11.50 -8.44
CA ARG A 13 -2.43 -12.09 -9.78
C ARG A 13 -3.81 -12.65 -10.06
N ALA A 14 -4.43 -13.32 -9.09
CA ALA A 14 -5.77 -13.88 -9.24
C ALA A 14 -6.83 -12.80 -9.51
N GLU A 15 -6.70 -11.63 -8.89
CA GLU A 15 -7.70 -10.56 -9.02
C GLU A 15 -7.73 -9.86 -10.38
N SER A 16 -6.65 -9.92 -11.17
CA SER A 16 -6.58 -9.30 -12.52
C SER A 16 -7.00 -7.82 -12.61
N ARG A 17 -6.92 -7.10 -11.49
CA ARG A 17 -7.24 -5.67 -11.37
C ARG A 17 -5.98 -4.88 -11.03
N PRO A 18 -5.89 -3.60 -11.43
CA PRO A 18 -4.79 -2.75 -10.98
C PRO A 18 -4.75 -2.69 -9.44
N VAL A 19 -3.57 -2.57 -8.87
CA VAL A 19 -3.38 -2.46 -7.42
C VAL A 19 -2.76 -1.11 -7.11
N TYR A 20 -3.29 -0.44 -6.10
CA TYR A 20 -2.77 0.84 -5.65
C TYR A 20 -2.65 0.92 -4.13
N LEU A 21 -1.74 1.77 -3.65
CA LEU A 21 -1.63 2.11 -2.23
C LEU A 21 -2.36 3.42 -1.95
N ASP A 22 -3.48 3.31 -1.24
CA ASP A 22 -4.28 4.44 -0.80
C ASP A 22 -3.66 5.09 0.45
N MET A 23 -3.26 6.35 0.35
CA MET A 23 -2.64 7.07 1.46
C MET A 23 -3.69 7.79 2.28
N PRO A 24 -3.84 7.45 3.57
CA PRO A 24 -4.71 8.21 4.45
C PRO A 24 -4.16 9.64 4.66
N PRO A 25 -5.06 10.59 4.98
CA PRO A 25 -4.67 11.97 5.23
C PRO A 25 -3.67 12.06 6.39
N HIS A 26 -2.73 12.99 6.26
CA HIS A 26 -1.80 13.29 7.34
C HIS A 26 -2.47 14.21 8.35
N ILE A 27 -2.64 13.74 9.58
CA ILE A 27 -3.24 14.51 10.67
C ILE A 27 -2.13 15.25 11.41
N LYS A 28 -2.13 16.58 11.29
CA LYS A 28 -1.27 17.49 12.05
C LYS A 28 -2.11 18.20 13.11
N GLY A 29 -1.90 17.85 14.38
CA GLY A 29 -2.59 18.46 15.51
C GLY A 29 -1.61 19.18 16.44
N GLY A 30 -1.65 20.51 16.44
CA GLY A 30 -0.83 21.34 17.36
C GLY A 30 0.68 21.08 17.26
N CYS A 31 1.40 21.29 18.37
CA CYS A 31 2.86 21.09 18.46
C CYS A 31 3.30 19.62 18.40
N CYS A 32 2.38 18.70 18.70
CA CYS A 32 2.77 17.45 19.35
C CYS A 32 2.03 16.22 18.80
N VAL A 33 1.12 16.40 17.83
CA VAL A 33 0.46 15.29 17.12
C VAL A 33 0.84 15.34 15.64
N ASN A 34 1.60 14.34 15.24
CA ASN A 34 1.93 14.05 13.85
C ASN A 34 1.55 12.57 13.64
N LEU A 35 0.44 12.33 12.93
CA LEU A 35 -0.08 10.98 12.76
C LEU A 35 -0.45 10.74 11.31
N GLN A 36 0.11 9.68 10.73
CA GLN A 36 -0.33 9.13 9.46
C GLN A 36 -0.62 7.64 9.63
N GLU A 37 -1.88 7.26 9.41
CA GLU A 37 -2.30 5.86 9.43
C GLU A 37 -1.60 5.04 8.34
N CYS A 38 -1.66 3.72 8.46
CA CYS A 38 -1.06 2.82 7.48
C CYS A 38 -1.80 2.94 6.13
N PRO A 39 -1.07 3.07 5.01
CA PRO A 39 -1.64 3.00 3.68
C PRO A 39 -2.39 1.69 3.45
N THR A 40 -3.51 1.77 2.73
CA THR A 40 -4.33 0.60 2.44
C THR A 40 -4.04 0.08 1.03
N VAL A 41 -3.85 -1.23 0.89
CA VAL A 41 -3.75 -1.87 -0.43
C VAL A 41 -5.16 -2.01 -1.01
N ARG A 42 -5.40 -1.44 -2.18
CA ARG A 42 -6.69 -1.48 -2.86
C ARG A 42 -6.58 -2.00 -4.29
N PHE A 43 -7.67 -2.58 -4.76
CA PHE A 43 -7.82 -3.08 -6.13
C PHE A 43 -8.72 -2.14 -6.94
N GLY A 44 -8.32 -1.85 -8.17
CA GLY A 44 -8.96 -0.89 -9.05
C GLY A 44 -8.08 0.33 -9.32
N VAL A 45 -8.70 1.40 -9.80
CA VAL A 45 -8.02 2.66 -10.11
C VAL A 45 -8.26 3.65 -8.95
N PRO A 46 -7.22 4.37 -8.49
CA PRO A 46 -7.40 5.43 -7.50
C PRO A 46 -8.37 6.52 -8.00
N HIS A 47 -9.00 7.24 -7.08
CA HIS A 47 -9.94 8.31 -7.43
C HIS A 47 -9.27 9.48 -8.17
N ASP A 48 -8.00 9.73 -7.87
CA ASP A 48 -7.15 10.82 -8.35
C ASP A 48 -5.89 10.28 -9.04
N PRO A 49 -6.02 9.58 -10.19
CA PRO A 49 -4.92 8.85 -10.83
C PRO A 49 -3.71 9.72 -11.21
N GLU A 50 -3.91 11.03 -11.42
CA GLU A 50 -2.85 12.00 -11.68
C GLU A 50 -1.82 12.13 -10.54
N ASN A 51 -2.22 11.81 -9.30
CA ASN A 51 -1.36 11.85 -8.11
C ASN A 51 -0.58 10.54 -7.89
N TYR A 52 -0.75 9.57 -8.78
CA TYR A 52 -0.09 8.27 -8.73
C TYR A 52 0.95 8.12 -9.83
N VAL A 53 1.92 7.25 -9.57
CA VAL A 53 2.94 6.80 -10.51
C VAL A 53 2.93 5.28 -10.55
N GLN A 54 2.99 4.71 -11.75
CA GLN A 54 3.16 3.28 -11.89
C GLN A 54 4.60 2.89 -11.59
N LYS A 55 4.78 1.89 -10.73
CA LYS A 55 6.06 1.27 -10.40
C LYS A 55 5.94 -0.24 -10.51
N GLU A 56 6.94 -0.87 -11.11
CA GLU A 56 7.02 -2.32 -11.17
C GLU A 56 7.72 -2.83 -9.91
N VAL A 57 7.06 -3.73 -9.18
CA VAL A 57 7.60 -4.40 -8.00
C VAL A 57 7.44 -5.90 -8.19
N GLN A 58 8.56 -6.62 -8.29
CA GLN A 58 8.57 -8.08 -8.52
C GLN A 58 7.71 -8.52 -9.73
N GLY A 59 7.74 -7.73 -10.81
CA GLY A 59 6.98 -7.98 -12.04
C GLY A 59 5.49 -7.65 -11.93
N ILE A 60 5.03 -7.03 -10.84
CA ILE A 60 3.66 -6.54 -10.68
C ILE A 60 3.63 -5.01 -10.84
N PRO A 61 2.79 -4.46 -11.75
CA PRO A 61 2.58 -3.03 -11.83
C PRO A 61 1.72 -2.56 -10.65
N LEU A 62 2.28 -1.70 -9.80
CA LEU A 62 1.60 -1.04 -8.69
C LEU A 62 1.45 0.45 -8.98
N LEU A 63 0.29 1.01 -8.67
CA LEU A 63 0.07 2.45 -8.65
C LEU A 63 0.40 2.98 -7.26
N LEU A 64 1.46 3.78 -7.17
CA LEU A 64 1.92 4.34 -5.90
C LEU A 64 1.70 5.86 -5.90
N PRO A 65 1.33 6.46 -4.77
CA PRO A 65 1.32 7.91 -4.63
C PRO A 65 2.68 8.49 -5.01
N ARG A 66 2.71 9.64 -5.71
CA ARG A 66 3.97 10.29 -6.17
C ARG A 66 5.02 10.49 -5.08
N ARG A 67 4.59 10.65 -3.83
CA ARG A 67 5.45 10.89 -2.65
C ARG A 67 5.54 9.69 -1.72
N PHE A 68 5.25 8.49 -2.21
CA PHE A 68 5.35 7.27 -1.41
C PHE A 68 6.81 6.99 -1.02
N PRO A 69 7.10 6.67 0.27
CA PRO A 69 8.47 6.47 0.75
C PRO A 69 9.03 5.10 0.34
N MET A 70 9.60 5.03 -0.86
CA MET A 70 10.18 3.80 -1.43
C MET A 70 11.49 3.35 -0.74
N ASP A 71 12.11 4.25 0.01
CA ASP A 71 13.33 4.02 0.80
C ASP A 71 13.08 3.16 2.03
N ARG A 72 11.84 3.05 2.50
CA ARG A 72 11.47 2.24 3.67
C ARG A 72 11.31 0.77 3.33
N ASP A 73 11.68 -0.11 4.27
CA ASP A 73 11.47 -1.55 4.15
C ASP A 73 10.02 -1.88 4.51
N LEU A 74 9.20 -1.94 3.46
CA LEU A 74 7.76 -2.15 3.52
C LEU A 74 7.41 -3.42 2.77
N THR A 75 6.44 -4.17 3.27
CA THR A 75 6.03 -5.43 2.64
C THR A 75 4.53 -5.45 2.43
N ILE A 76 4.08 -5.68 1.20
CA ILE A 76 2.70 -6.04 0.90
C ILE A 76 2.54 -7.53 1.20
N THR A 77 1.70 -7.88 2.17
CA THR A 77 1.52 -9.25 2.65
C THR A 77 0.04 -9.56 2.88
N VAL A 78 -0.28 -10.79 3.31
CA VAL A 78 -1.63 -11.22 3.62
C VAL A 78 -1.83 -11.30 5.12
N SER A 79 -2.73 -10.47 5.64
CA SER A 79 -3.25 -10.59 7.00
C SER A 79 -4.49 -11.48 6.99
N SER A 80 -4.58 -12.39 7.96
CA SER A 80 -5.76 -13.23 8.16
C SER A 80 -6.35 -12.99 9.54
N PHE A 81 -7.66 -12.75 9.59
CA PHE A 81 -8.39 -12.62 10.85
C PHE A 81 -9.76 -13.28 10.71
N LEU A 82 -10.08 -14.21 11.61
CA LEU A 82 -11.33 -14.98 11.61
C LEU A 82 -11.67 -15.63 10.25
N GLY A 83 -10.67 -16.16 9.54
CA GLY A 83 -10.83 -16.79 8.23
C GLY A 83 -10.92 -15.82 7.04
N MET A 84 -11.07 -14.51 7.28
CA MET A 84 -10.99 -13.50 6.23
C MET A 84 -9.53 -13.15 5.94
N LYS A 85 -9.13 -13.27 4.68
CA LYS A 85 -7.81 -12.85 4.19
C LYS A 85 -7.92 -11.46 3.56
N ARG A 86 -6.95 -10.60 3.85
CA ARG A 86 -6.82 -9.29 3.23
C ARG A 86 -5.36 -9.01 2.90
N VAL A 87 -5.12 -8.37 1.77
CA VAL A 87 -3.80 -7.85 1.42
C VAL A 87 -3.58 -6.55 2.19
N VAL A 88 -2.45 -6.43 2.88
CA VAL A 88 -2.10 -5.29 3.75
C VAL A 88 -0.66 -4.85 3.52
N LEU A 89 -0.34 -3.62 3.94
CA LEU A 89 1.02 -3.13 4.00
C LEU A 89 1.56 -3.28 5.44
N GLU A 90 2.69 -3.94 5.59
CA GLU A 90 3.43 -4.10 6.84
C GLU A 90 4.75 -3.31 6.81
N GLY A 91 5.29 -3.03 8.01
CA GLY A 91 6.49 -2.20 8.19
C GLY A 91 6.22 -0.70 8.21
N TRP A 92 4.96 -0.27 8.08
CA TRP A 92 4.60 1.14 8.15
C TRP A 92 4.81 1.70 9.56
N CYS A 93 5.69 2.69 9.67
CA CYS A 93 5.86 3.49 10.88
C CYS A 93 5.29 4.90 10.65
N PRO A 94 4.24 5.31 11.39
CA PRO A 94 3.72 6.67 11.34
C PRO A 94 4.82 7.68 11.64
N ILE A 95 4.81 8.83 10.97
CA ILE A 95 5.69 9.98 11.24
C ILE A 95 4.90 11.06 11.94
#